data_AF-A0A534RVE7-F1
#
_entry.id   AF-A0A534RVE7-F1
#
_cell.length_a   1.000
_cell.length_b   1.000
_cell.length_c   1.000
_cell.angle_alpha   90.00
_cell.angle_beta   90.00
_cell.angle_gamma   90.00
#
_symmetry.space_group_name_H-M   'P 1'
#
loop_
_entity.id
_entity.type
_entity.pdbx_description
1 polymer ?
#
loop_
_entity_poly.entity_id
_entity_poly.type
_entity_poly.pdbx_seq_one_letter_code
_entity_poly.pdbx_strand_id
1 'polypeptide(L)' 'MVRYYCDRCGNEVENLDALMEFSIDVTERPNRSLWHWRAEVCQECYEALKEEIANRLAPPPTTEENKKKGVRKVTP' A
#
# COMPACT_ATOMS: atom_id res chain seq x y z
N MET A 1 25.41 9.79 21.36
CA MET A 1 24.20 10.22 20.62
C MET A 1 23.72 9.04 19.80
N VAL A 2 22.46 8.68 19.91
CA VAL A 2 21.84 7.66 19.05
C VAL A 2 21.56 8.33 17.71
N ARG A 3 21.92 7.67 16.60
CA ARG A 3 21.65 8.13 15.24
C ARG A 3 20.46 7.37 14.70
N TYR A 4 19.58 8.07 13.99
CA TYR A 4 18.37 7.51 13.40
C TYR A 4 18.53 7.50 11.89
N TYR A 5 18.10 6.41 11.25
CA TYR A 5 18.25 6.20 9.83
C TYR A 5 16.91 5.80 9.22
N CYS A 6 16.65 6.25 8.00
CA CYS A 6 15.53 5.77 7.21
C CYS A 6 15.81 4.35 6.71
N ASP A 7 14.93 3.40 6.99
CA ASP A 7 15.06 1.99 6.55
C ASP A 7 15.05 1.82 5.03
N ARG A 8 14.50 2.80 4.29
CA ARG A 8 14.38 2.74 2.83
C ARG A 8 15.60 3.29 2.11
N CYS A 9 16.03 4.51 2.45
CA CYS A 9 17.11 5.20 1.74
C CYS A 9 18.43 5.26 2.52
N GLY A 10 18.44 4.89 3.80
CA GLY A 10 19.62 4.93 4.65
C GLY A 10 20.07 6.33 5.07
N ASN A 11 19.29 7.37 4.77
CA ASN A 11 19.62 8.74 5.20
C ASN A 11 19.51 8.88 6.71
N GLU A 12 20.50 9.57 7.30
CA GLU A 12 20.48 9.97 8.71
C GLU A 12 19.47 11.09 8.92
N VAL A 13 18.68 11.00 9.98
CA VAL A 13 17.72 12.04 10.38
C VAL A 13 18.05 12.59 11.76
N GLU A 14 17.67 13.84 11.99
CA GLU A 14 18.05 14.59 13.20
C GLU A 14 17.45 14.02 14.49
N ASN A 15 16.23 13.47 14.41
CA ASN A 15 15.48 12.93 15.54
C ASN A 15 14.53 11.79 15.12
N LEU A 16 14.09 10.99 16.09
CA LEU A 16 13.12 9.90 15.88
C LEU A 16 11.79 10.44 15.32
N ASP A 17 11.36 11.64 15.72
CA ASP A 17 10.09 12.22 15.26
C ASP A 17 10.10 12.58 13.76
N ALA A 18 11.28 12.61 13.12
CA ALA A 18 11.39 12.78 11.67
C ALA A 18 11.20 11.45 10.89
N LEU A 19 11.09 10.31 11.60
CA LEU A 19 10.74 9.03 11.01
C LEU A 19 9.22 8.80 11.11
N MET A 20 8.66 8.33 10.01
CA MET A 20 7.29 7.87 9.90
C MET A 20 7.28 6.35 10.00
N GLU A 21 6.41 5.81 10.87
CA GLU A 21 6.19 4.37 10.94
C GLU A 21 5.25 3.94 9.80
N PHE A 22 5.69 2.97 9.02
CA PHE A 22 4.91 2.35 7.96
C PHE A 22 4.73 0.86 8.26
N SER A 23 3.49 0.37 8.23
CA SER A 23 3.18 -1.03 8.49
C SER A 23 2.26 -1.64 7.43
N ILE A 24 2.50 -2.91 7.11
CA ILE A 24 1.67 -3.71 6.19
C ILE A 24 1.27 -5.00 6.91
N ASP A 25 -0.04 -5.26 6.88
CA ASP A 25 -0.63 -6.53 7.29
C ASP A 25 -1.04 -7.33 6.06
N VAL A 26 -0.39 -8.48 5.84
CA VAL A 26 -0.74 -9.40 4.75
C VAL A 26 -1.46 -10.59 5.34
N THR A 27 -2.71 -10.77 4.91
CA THR A 27 -3.53 -11.95 5.26
C THR A 27 -3.65 -12.85 4.03
N GLU A 28 -3.05 -14.03 4.09
CA GLU A 28 -3.22 -15.06 3.05
C GLU A 28 -4.51 -15.86 3.29
N ARG A 29 -5.10 -16.43 2.23
CA ARG A 29 -6.24 -17.38 2.33
C ARG A 29 -5.98 -18.56 1.37
N PRO A 30 -6.33 -19.80 1.74
CA PRO A 30 -7.12 -20.21 2.92
C PRO A 30 -6.32 -20.35 4.22
N ASN A 31 -4.99 -20.42 4.16
CA ASN A 31 -4.12 -20.42 5.32
C ASN A 31 -4.13 -19.04 5.98
N ARG A 32 -4.66 -18.95 7.21
CA ARG A 32 -4.75 -17.71 8.01
C ARG A 32 -3.38 -17.20 8.50
N SER A 33 -2.33 -17.36 7.70
CA SER A 33 -1.03 -16.78 7.99
C SER A 33 -1.16 -15.27 7.90
N LEU A 34 -0.79 -14.61 9.00
CA LEU A 34 -0.85 -13.16 9.14
C LEU A 34 0.60 -12.68 9.25
N TRP A 35 1.03 -11.97 8.22
CA TRP A 35 2.38 -11.41 8.15
C TRP A 35 2.29 -9.93 8.47
N HIS A 36 3.08 -9.53 9.47
CA HIS A 36 3.22 -8.14 9.87
C HIS A 36 4.60 -7.66 9.43
N TRP A 37 4.63 -6.59 8.64
CA TRP A 37 5.87 -5.90 8.29
C TRP A 37 5.80 -4.46 8.77
N ARG A 38 6.87 -3.98 9.41
CA ARG A 38 7.01 -2.62 9.92
C ARG A 38 8.35 -2.06 9.48
N ALA A 39 8.36 -0.80 9.06
CA ALA A 39 9.57 -0.04 8.71
C ALA A 39 9.44 1.41 9.19
N GLU A 40 10.57 2.04 9.52
CA GLU A 40 10.66 3.45 9.89
C GLU A 40 11.34 4.20 8.75
N VAL A 41 10.61 5.12 8.12
CA VAL A 41 11.04 5.79 6.88
C VAL A 41 10.95 7.29 7.01
N CYS A 42 11.82 8.04 6.31
CA CYS A 42 11.69 9.48 6.24
C CYS A 42 10.40 9.90 5.50
N GLN A 43 9.94 11.13 5.73
CA GLN A 43 8.72 11.66 5.12
C GLN A 43 8.68 11.52 3.60
N GLU A 44 9.78 11.84 2.90
CA GLU A 44 9.86 11.71 1.43
C GLU A 44 9.66 10.26 0.97
N CYS A 45 10.30 9.31 1.66
CA CYS A 45 10.17 7.89 1.36
C CYS A 45 8.75 7.37 1.64
N TYR A 46 8.10 7.89 2.68
CA TYR A 46 6.72 7.56 3.03
C TYR A 46 5.73 8.02 1.95
N GLU A 47 5.84 9.26 1.47
CA GLU A 47 4.96 9.79 0.42
C GLU A 47 5.11 9.01 -0.88
N ALA A 48 6.35 8.70 -1.29
CA ALA A 48 6.60 7.87 -2.46
C ALA A 48 6.02 6.45 -2.31
N LEU A 49 6.16 5.81 -1.15
CA LEU A 49 5.53 4.50 -0.89
C LEU A 49 4.00 4.57 -0.97
N LYS A 50 3.40 5.63 -0.43
CA LYS A 50 1.95 5.85 -0.47
C LYS A 50 1.45 5.95 -1.91
N GLU A 51 2.15 6.69 -2.77
CA GLU A 51 1.81 6.79 -4.20
C GLU A 51 2.01 5.46 -4.94
N GLU A 52 3.11 4.75 -4.70
CA GLU A 52 3.36 3.42 -5.28
C GLU A 52 2.24 2.43 -4.94
N ILE A 53 1.81 2.40 -3.68
CA ILE A 53 0.72 1.53 -3.22
C ILE A 53 -0.60 1.97 -3.84
N ALA A 54 -0.91 3.27 -3.87
CA ALA A 54 -2.12 3.78 -4.50
C ALA A 54 -2.18 3.42 -5.99
N ASN A 55 -1.07 3.54 -6.71
CA ASN A 55 -0.98 3.18 -8.13
C ASN A 55 -1.14 1.69 -8.38
N ARG A 56 -0.66 0.84 -7.48
CA ARG A 56 -0.80 -0.63 -7.60
C ARG A 56 -2.19 -1.14 -7.19
N LEU A 57 -2.83 -0.47 -6.23
CA LEU A 57 -4.17 -0.83 -5.74
C LEU A 57 -5.28 -0.16 -6.54
N ALA A 58 -4.99 0.89 -7.29
CA ALA A 58 -5.95 1.49 -8.21
C ALA A 58 -6.42 0.41 -9.20
N PRO A 59 -7.73 0.16 -9.30
CA PRO A 59 -8.25 -0.70 -10.34
C PRO A 59 -7.82 -0.12 -11.70
N PRO A 60 -7.49 -0.96 -12.71
CA PRO A 60 -7.26 -0.44 -14.04
C PRO A 60 -8.46 0.43 -14.43
N PRO A 61 -8.27 1.57 -15.12
CA PRO A 61 -9.38 2.38 -15.57
C PRO A 61 -10.28 1.45 -16.38
N THR A 62 -11.45 1.14 -15.83
CA THR A 62 -12.45 0.34 -16.52
C THR A 62 -12.75 1.06 -17.80
N THR A 63 -12.36 0.45 -18.93
CA THR A 63 -12.98 0.71 -20.22
C THR A 63 -14.48 0.58 -19.99
N GLU A 64 -15.18 1.70 -19.87
CA GLU A 64 -16.65 1.80 -19.75
C GLU A 64 -17.31 1.38 -21.06
N GLU A 65 -17.02 0.17 -21.55
CA GLU A 65 -17.48 -0.27 -22.85
C GLU A 65 -17.80 -1.76 -22.90
N ASN A 66 -18.35 -2.36 -21.83
CA ASN A 66 -19.08 -3.64 -21.95
C ASN A 66 -19.93 -4.05 -20.73
N LYS A 67 -20.90 -3.21 -20.32
CA LYS A 67 -21.93 -3.67 -19.35
C LYS A 67 -23.34 -3.14 -19.61
N LYS A 68 -23.76 -3.15 -20.88
CA LYS A 68 -25.18 -2.99 -21.28
C LYS A 68 -25.74 -4.15 -22.14
N LYS A 69 -25.08 -5.31 -22.19
CA LYS A 69 -25.70 -6.55 -22.70
C LYS A 69 -25.74 -7.60 -21.60
N GLY A 70 -26.88 -7.71 -20.94
CA GLY A 70 -27.09 -8.73 -19.92
C GLY A 70 -28.41 -8.66 -19.16
N VAL A 71 -29.46 -8.04 -19.71
CA VAL A 71 -30.81 -8.25 -19.18
C VAL A 71 -31.30 -9.59 -19.70
N ARG A 72 -31.03 -10.68 -18.96
CA ARG A 72 -31.79 -11.91 -19.12
C ARG A 72 -33.22 -11.61 -18.64
N LYS A 73 -34.13 -11.36 -19.58
CA LYS A 73 -35.56 -11.47 -19.31
C LYS A 73 -35.86 -12.94 -19.02
N VAL A 74 -36.20 -13.21 -17.77
CA VAL A 74 -36.86 -14.45 -17.36
C VAL A 74 -38.32 -14.26 -17.78
N THR A 75 -38.75 -15.02 -18.79
CA THR A 75 -40.16 -15.05 -19.22
C THR A 75 -40.86 -16.18 -18.46
N PRO A 76 -42.06 -15.97 -17.89
CA PRO A 76 -42.93 -17.06 -17.45
C PRO A 76 -43.51 -17.84 -18.64
#